data_AF-A0A392UEP3-F1
#
_entry.id   AF-A0A392UEP3-F1
#
_cell.length_a   1.000
_cell.length_b   1.000
_cell.length_c   1.000
_cell.angle_alpha   90.00
_cell.angle_beta   90.00
_cell.angle_gamma   90.00
#
_symmetry.space_group_name_H-M   'P 1'
#
loop_
_entity.id
_entity.type
_entity.pdbx_description
1 polymer ?
#
loop_
_entity_poly.entity_id
_entity_poly.type
_entity_poly.pdbx_seq_one_letter_code
_entity_poly.pdbx_strand_id
1 'polypeptide(L)' 'MLEDLDCTPDEKVTFVTRFFRGSACNWWHNAKEYMGEISWENFSRLFRGQCVPDSFTFQMGRELGELKQ' A
#
# COMPACT_ATOMS: atom_id res chain seq x y z
N MET A 1 -16.00 4.51 -6.65
CA MET A 1 -14.71 4.06 -6.07
C MET A 1 -14.88 3.79 -4.58
N LEU A 2 -13.90 3.21 -3.88
CA LEU A 2 -13.97 2.98 -2.41
C LEU A 2 -14.22 4.28 -1.61
N GLU A 3 -14.01 5.42 -2.27
CA GLU A 3 -14.28 6.79 -1.80
C GLU A 3 -15.79 7.12 -1.75
N ASP A 4 -16.61 6.45 -2.55
CA ASP A 4 -18.08 6.63 -2.59
C ASP A 4 -18.82 5.75 -1.58
N LEU A 5 -18.10 4.87 -0.89
CA LEU A 5 -18.67 4.02 0.15
C LEU A 5 -18.64 4.78 1.47
N ASP A 6 -19.81 4.93 2.10
CA ASP A 6 -19.99 5.57 3.41
C ASP A 6 -19.51 4.63 4.52
N CYS A 7 -18.19 4.40 4.56
CA CYS A 7 -17.55 3.50 5.51
C CYS A 7 -16.33 4.14 6.17
N THR A 8 -16.11 3.72 7.41
CA THR A 8 -15.01 4.17 8.25
C THR A 8 -13.65 3.71 7.69
N PRO A 9 -12.54 4.38 8.07
CA PRO A 9 -11.21 3.97 7.63
C PRO A 9 -10.88 2.50 7.94
N ASP A 10 -11.30 2.00 9.11
CA ASP A 10 -11.07 0.61 9.51
C ASP A 10 -11.87 -0.38 8.65
N GLU A 11 -13.11 -0.05 8.30
CA GLU A 11 -13.93 -0.86 7.39
C GLU A 11 -13.33 -0.93 5.99
N LYS A 12 -12.74 0.17 5.48
CA LYS A 12 -12.02 0.18 4.20
C LYS A 12 -10.82 -0.76 4.23
N VAL A 13 -10.00 -0.68 5.28
CA VAL A 13 -8.83 -1.56 5.46
C VAL A 13 -9.26 -3.01 5.60
N THR A 14 -10.26 -3.29 6.43
CA THR A 14 -10.84 -4.63 6.62
C THR A 14 -11.39 -5.19 5.30
N PHE A 15 -12.05 -4.36 4.48
CA PHE A 15 -12.55 -4.79 3.18
C PHE A 15 -11.42 -5.16 2.22
N VAL A 16 -10.42 -4.29 2.04
CA VAL A 16 -9.31 -4.53 1.10
C VAL A 16 -8.47 -5.73 1.50
N THR A 17 -8.22 -5.91 2.79
CA THR A 17 -7.36 -6.99 3.29
C THR A 17 -7.99 -8.37 3.12
N ARG A 18 -9.33 -8.47 2.96
CA ARG A 18 -10.01 -9.73 2.57
C ARG A 18 -9.63 -10.23 1.18
N PHE A 19 -9.12 -9.36 0.30
CA PHE A 19 -8.64 -9.75 -1.03
C PHE A 19 -7.21 -10.29 -1.01
N PHE A 20 -6.49 -10.14 0.10
CA PHE A 20 -5.11 -10.61 0.19
C PHE A 20 -5.03 -12.13 0.19
N ARG A 21 -4.06 -12.65 -0.57
CA ARG A 21 -3.75 -14.07 -0.69
C ARG A 21 -2.24 -14.28 -0.67
N GLY A 22 -1.82 -15.45 -0.22
CA GLY A 22 -0.40 -15.84 -0.20
C GLY A 22 0.48 -14.80 0.50
N SER A 23 1.54 -14.36 -0.17
CA SER A 23 2.53 -13.40 0.36
C SER A 23 1.93 -12.08 0.83
N ALA A 24 0.83 -11.61 0.22
CA ALA A 24 0.15 -10.39 0.65
C ALA A 24 -0.52 -10.54 2.03
N CYS A 25 -1.05 -11.73 2.33
CA CYS A 25 -1.64 -12.02 3.63
C CYS A 25 -0.57 -12.09 4.73
N ASN A 26 0.57 -12.75 4.42
CA ASN A 26 1.71 -12.83 5.33
C ASN A 26 2.28 -11.43 5.63
N TRP A 27 2.41 -10.58 4.61
CA TRP A 27 2.82 -9.19 4.80
C TRP A 27 1.87 -8.43 5.71
N TRP A 28 0.56 -8.52 5.45
CA TRP A 28 -0.44 -7.79 6.23
C TRP A 28 -0.44 -8.15 7.71
N HIS A 29 -0.22 -9.43 8.03
CA HIS A 29 -0.12 -9.89 9.41
C HIS A 29 0.98 -9.13 10.19
N ASN A 30 2.16 -8.99 9.60
CA ASN A 30 3.28 -8.26 10.20
C ASN A 30 3.06 -6.75 10.16
N ALA A 31 2.58 -6.21 9.03
CA ALA A 31 2.40 -4.77 8.83
C ALA A 31 1.41 -4.17 9.85
N LYS A 32 0.38 -4.93 10.23
CA LYS A 32 -0.62 -4.51 11.22
C LYS A 32 0.01 -4.22 12.60
N GLU A 33 1.03 -4.96 13.00
CA GLU A 33 1.73 -4.76 14.28
C GLU A 33 2.51 -3.45 14.32
N TYR A 34 3.03 -3.00 13.17
CA TYR A 34 3.79 -1.75 13.04
C TYR A 34 2.93 -0.51 12.79
N MET A 35 1.67 -0.70 12.39
CA MET A 35 0.82 0.40 11.93
C MET A 35 0.24 1.24 13.09
N GLY A 36 0.27 0.72 14.33
CA GLY A 36 -0.29 1.41 15.49
C GLY A 36 -1.79 1.62 15.35
N GLU A 37 -2.19 2.85 15.01
CA GLU A 37 -3.58 3.19 14.69
C GLU A 37 -3.91 2.82 13.23
N ILE A 38 -4.96 2.01 13.05
CA ILE A 38 -5.45 1.63 11.72
C ILE A 38 -6.14 2.84 11.09
N SER A 39 -5.45 3.48 10.14
CA SER A 39 -6.01 4.50 9.28
C SER A 39 -5.83 4.11 7.82
N TRP A 40 -6.78 4.53 6.98
CA TRP A 40 -6.72 4.29 5.54
C TRP A 40 -5.46 4.92 4.91
N GLU A 41 -5.01 6.06 5.44
CA GLU A 41 -3.80 6.74 4.99
C GLU A 41 -2.54 5.95 5.34
N ASN A 42 -2.42 5.48 6.58
CA ASN A 42 -1.29 4.65 7.02
C ASN A 42 -1.25 3.34 6.23
N PHE A 43 -2.40 2.71 6.04
CA PHE A 43 -2.55 1.52 5.19
C PHE A 43 -2.07 1.77 3.77
N SER A 44 -2.60 2.81 3.11
CA SER A 44 -2.29 3.11 1.71
C SER A 44 -0.82 3.47 1.50
N ARG A 45 -0.18 4.09 2.50
CA ARG A 45 1.25 4.39 2.48
C ARG A 45 2.08 3.10 2.56
N LEU A 46 1.81 2.25 3.54
CA LEU A 46 2.56 1.00 3.74
C LEU A 46 2.34 0.00 2.60
N PHE A 47 1.10 -0.13 2.12
CA PHE A 47 0.76 -1.00 1.00
C PHE A 47 1.50 -0.58 -0.29
N ARG A 48 1.53 0.72 -0.61
CA ARG A 48 2.27 1.22 -1.78
C ARG A 48 3.76 0.96 -1.66
N GLY A 49 4.37 1.21 -0.50
CA GLY A 49 5.79 0.92 -0.29
C GLY A 49 6.13 -0.56 -0.44
N GLN A 50 5.22 -1.46 -0.05
CA GLN A 50 5.38 -2.90 -0.25
C GLN A 50 5.27 -3.31 -1.73
N CYS A 51 4.33 -2.72 -2.48
CA CYS A 51 4.11 -3.05 -3.88
C CYS A 51 5.13 -2.38 -4.82
N VAL A 52 5.56 -1.17 -4.48
CA VAL A 52 6.46 -0.34 -5.28
C VAL A 52 7.59 0.16 -4.37
N PRO A 53 8.69 -0.61 -4.27
CA PRO A 53 9.82 -0.23 -3.45
C PRO A 53 10.47 1.08 -3.94
N ASP A 54 11.04 1.86 -3.02
CA ASP A 54 11.73 3.12 -3.36
C ASP A 54 12.87 2.92 -4.36
N SER A 55 13.55 1.77 -4.31
CA SER A 55 14.59 1.42 -5.28
C SER A 55 14.06 1.33 -6.70
N PHE A 56 12.84 0.80 -6.89
CA PHE A 56 12.19 0.72 -8.20
C PHE A 56 11.79 2.12 -8.68
N THR A 57 11.18 2.93 -7.81
CA THR A 57 10.81 4.32 -8.13
C THR A 57 12.04 5.15 -8.52
N PHE A 58 13.15 4.98 -7.79
CA PHE A 58 14.42 5.65 -8.08
C PHE A 58 15.01 5.22 -9.43
N GLN A 59 15.04 3.92 -9.71
CA GLN A 59 15.53 3.36 -10.98
C GLN A 59 14.72 3.92 -12.16
N MET A 60 13.40 3.85 -12.09
CA MET A 60 12.53 4.40 -13.15
C MET A 60 12.71 5.91 -13.34
N GLY A 61 12.87 6.66 -12.25
CA GLY A 61 13.16 8.09 -12.33
C GLY A 61 14.47 8.39 -13.05
N ARG A 62 15.51 7.58 -12.81
CA ARG A 62 16.79 7.68 -13.50
C ARG A 62 16.65 7.34 -14.98
N GLU A 63 16.04 6.21 -15.33
CA GLU A 63 15.84 5.78 -16.73
C GLU A 63 15.07 6.82 -17.54
N LEU A 64 14.01 7.40 -16.95
CA LEU A 64 13.24 8.47 -17.58
C LEU A 64 14.09 9.73 -17.83
N GLY A 65 15.01 10.05 -16.91
CA GLY A 65 15.95 11.15 -17.07
C GLY A 65 16.93 10.94 -18.23
N GLU A 66 17.43 9.71 -18.38
CA GLU A 66 18.34 9.32 -19.46
C GLU A 66 17.65 9.35 -20.84
N LEU A 67 16.36 9.02 -20.91
CA LEU A 67 15.56 9.08 -22.15
C LEU A 67 15.24 10.51 -22.65
N LYS A 68 15.34 11.52 -21.77
CA LYS A 68 15.07 12.93 -22.14
C LYS A 68 16.31 13.66 -22.66
N GLN A 69 17.46 12.99 -22.73
CA GLN A 69 18.69 13.48 -23.37
C GLN A 69 18.78 13.00 -24.82
#